data_AF-A0A068RS44-F1
#
_entry.id   AF-A0A068RS44-F1
#
_cell.length_a   1.000
_cell.length_b   1.000
_cell.length_c   1.000
_cell.angle_alpha   90.00
_cell.angle_beta   90.00
_cell.angle_gamma   90.00
#
_symmetry.space_group_name_H-M   'P 1'
#
loop_
_entity.id
_entity.type
_entity.pdbx_description
1 polymer ?
#
loop_
_entity_poly.entity_id
_entity_poly.type
_entity_poly.pdbx_seq_one_letter_code
_entity_poly.pdbx_strand_id
1 'polypeptide(L)'
;MLAFVGPCPPGQEVDHRNKDRLDNRLENLRYATRAENTRYIYEVINPHGAFIRRPGPLAEEGAVWRNIGVFLDQSDLSQYEVSDQGDVRDATSEEKRFLNFTNDGYVYVQMTINGFLRKYLVHRLVAYTFLRDDYDADNKNIVNHINSERDDNRSVNLKWCSQQENMVHARGVLTVVFYGSAQS
;
A
#
# COMPACT_ATOMS: atom_id res chain seq x y z
N MET A 1 -19.76 21.50 11.06
CA MET A 1 -19.12 22.81 10.86
C MET A 1 -20.06 23.97 11.19
N LEU A 2 -21.22 24.13 10.53
CA LEU A 2 -22.13 25.28 10.72
C LEU A 2 -22.51 25.57 12.19
N ALA A 3 -22.81 24.53 12.97
CA ALA A 3 -23.22 24.66 14.36
C ALA A 3 -22.08 25.00 15.35
N PHE A 4 -20.80 24.86 14.94
CA PHE A 4 -19.64 24.95 15.85
C PHE A 4 -18.60 25.99 15.44
N VAL A 5 -18.48 26.29 14.14
CA VAL A 5 -17.43 27.16 13.56
C VAL A 5 -18.05 28.34 12.81
N GLY A 6 -19.37 28.39 12.69
CA GLY A 6 -20.10 29.42 11.95
C GLY A 6 -20.34 29.07 10.48
N PRO A 7 -20.95 29.98 9.70
CA PRO A 7 -21.27 29.74 8.29
C PRO A 7 -20.02 29.63 7.42
N CYS A 8 -20.12 28.81 6.37
CA CYS A 8 -19.05 28.65 5.39
C CYS A 8 -18.80 30.00 4.69
N PRO A 9 -17.56 30.52 4.70
CA PRO A 9 -17.22 31.74 3.96
C PRO A 9 -17.52 31.58 2.45
N PRO A 10 -17.91 32.66 1.74
CA PRO A 10 -18.19 32.60 0.32
C PRO A 10 -16.99 32.05 -0.48
N GLY A 11 -17.23 31.05 -1.32
CA GLY A 11 -16.20 30.42 -2.16
C GLY A 11 -15.33 29.35 -1.47
N GLN A 12 -15.64 29.01 -0.22
CA GLN A 12 -14.99 27.92 0.51
C GLN A 12 -15.88 26.68 0.61
N GLU A 13 -15.26 25.54 0.87
CA GLU A 13 -15.88 24.23 1.09
C GLU A 13 -15.29 23.58 2.35
N VAL A 14 -16.02 22.62 2.93
CA VAL A 14 -15.53 21.83 4.07
C VAL A 14 -14.55 20.77 3.56
N ASP A 15 -13.35 20.78 4.10
CA ASP A 15 -12.26 19.87 3.75
C ASP A 15 -11.77 19.09 4.98
N HIS A 16 -11.53 17.78 4.79
CA HIS A 16 -10.86 16.94 5.78
C HIS A 16 -9.35 17.15 5.68
N ARG A 17 -8.71 17.62 6.76
CA ARG A 17 -7.27 17.89 6.81
C ARG A 17 -6.45 16.65 6.46
N ASN A 18 -6.86 15.47 6.97
CA ASN A 18 -6.20 14.18 6.69
C ASN A 18 -6.73 13.45 5.44
N LYS A 19 -7.70 14.03 4.71
CA LYS A 19 -8.40 13.41 3.56
C LYS A 19 -9.13 12.09 3.84
N ASP A 20 -9.21 11.66 5.11
CA ASP A 20 -10.10 10.60 5.52
C ASP A 20 -11.50 11.16 5.72
N ARG A 21 -12.38 10.84 4.77
CA ARG A 21 -13.79 11.25 4.80
C ARG A 21 -14.59 10.57 5.93
N LEU A 22 -14.04 9.51 6.53
CA LEU A 22 -14.64 8.82 7.66
C LEU A 22 -14.28 9.50 9.00
N ASP A 23 -13.20 10.26 9.05
CA ASP A 23 -12.79 11.00 10.25
C ASP A 23 -13.48 12.37 10.35
N ASN A 24 -14.68 12.36 10.91
CA ASN A 24 -15.53 13.56 11.03
C ASN A 24 -15.26 14.39 12.30
N ARG A 25 -14.14 14.17 13.00
CA ARG A 25 -13.77 14.99 14.16
C ARG A 25 -13.59 16.45 13.75
N LEU A 26 -14.08 17.37 14.58
CA LEU A 26 -14.08 18.81 14.24
C LEU A 26 -12.67 19.36 13.99
N GLU A 27 -11.68 18.85 14.73
CA GLU A 27 -10.25 19.15 14.56
C GLU A 27 -9.70 18.77 13.18
N ASN A 28 -10.30 17.75 12.54
CA ASN A 28 -9.95 17.28 11.22
C ASN A 28 -10.70 18.01 10.10
N LEU A 29 -11.67 18.88 10.42
CA LEU A 29 -12.41 19.66 9.43
C LEU A 29 -11.88 21.09 9.35
N ARG A 30 -11.81 21.66 8.14
CA ARG A 30 -11.52 23.08 7.91
C ARG A 30 -12.35 23.62 6.76
N TYR A 31 -12.52 24.94 6.70
CA TYR A 31 -12.94 25.58 5.46
C TYR A 31 -11.72 25.85 4.59
N ALA A 32 -11.79 25.52 3.31
CA ALA A 32 -10.75 25.78 2.33
C ALA A 32 -11.40 26.15 1.00
N THR A 33 -10.77 27.02 0.21
CA THR A 33 -11.21 27.24 -1.18
C THR A 33 -10.90 26.04 -2.04
N ARG A 34 -11.66 25.87 -3.13
CA ARG A 34 -11.41 24.80 -4.09
C ARG A 34 -10.00 24.88 -4.70
N ALA A 35 -9.47 26.09 -4.86
CA ALA A 35 -8.11 26.33 -5.35
C ALA A 35 -7.05 25.88 -4.32
N GLU A 36 -7.24 26.17 -3.03
CA GLU A 36 -6.33 25.71 -1.96
C GLU A 36 -6.38 24.20 -1.80
N ASN A 37 -7.58 23.62 -1.88
CA ASN A 37 -7.78 22.18 -1.83
C ASN A 37 -7.06 21.48 -2.99
N THR A 38 -7.17 22.06 -4.19
CA THR A 38 -6.50 21.61 -5.41
C THR A 38 -4.98 21.76 -5.34
N ARG A 39 -4.48 22.92 -4.90
CA ARG A 39 -3.04 23.21 -4.77
C ARG A 39 -2.36 22.29 -3.77
N TYR A 40 -2.96 22.10 -2.59
CA TYR A 40 -2.46 21.14 -1.60
C TYR A 40 -2.43 19.71 -2.17
N ILE A 41 -3.44 19.34 -2.98
CA ILE A 41 -3.48 18.05 -3.66
C ILE A 41 -2.31 17.89 -4.64
N TYR A 42 -1.92 18.91 -5.38
CA TYR A 42 -0.79 18.81 -6.32
C TYR A 42 0.58 18.94 -5.64
N GLU A 43 0.75 19.88 -4.72
CA GLU A 43 2.07 20.26 -4.19
C GLU A 43 2.57 19.31 -3.09
N VAL A 44 1.67 18.84 -2.21
CA VAL A 44 2.06 18.02 -1.04
C VAL A 44 1.77 16.54 -1.28
N ILE A 45 0.82 16.30 -2.18
CA ILE A 45 0.07 15.07 -2.20
C ILE A 45 0.36 14.37 -3.55
N ASN A 46 0.30 15.06 -4.69
CA ASN A 46 0.36 14.47 -6.04
C ASN A 46 1.13 15.37 -7.03
N PRO A 47 2.48 15.37 -7.00
CA PRO A 47 3.24 16.27 -7.86
C PRO A 47 3.09 15.99 -9.37
N HIS A 48 2.43 14.88 -9.76
CA HIS A 48 2.36 14.41 -11.15
C HIS A 48 0.94 14.01 -11.64
N GLY A 49 -0.13 14.46 -10.98
CA GLY A 49 -1.47 14.46 -11.57
C GLY A 49 -2.20 13.11 -11.74
N ALA A 50 -1.80 12.05 -11.05
CA ALA A 50 -2.50 10.77 -11.07
C ALA A 50 -3.69 10.75 -10.08
N PHE A 51 -4.92 10.68 -10.56
CA PHE A 51 -6.11 10.46 -9.73
C PHE A 51 -6.02 9.13 -8.97
N ILE A 52 -5.68 9.13 -7.67
CA ILE A 52 -6.23 8.29 -6.57
C ILE A 52 -5.79 8.93 -5.25
N ARG A 53 -6.72 9.19 -4.32
CA ARG A 53 -6.35 9.54 -2.93
C ARG A 53 -7.26 8.86 -1.91
N ARG A 54 -6.92 7.65 -1.50
CA ARG A 54 -6.59 7.47 -0.08
C ARG A 54 -5.07 7.55 -0.02
N PRO A 55 -4.47 8.49 0.73
CA PRO A 55 -3.09 8.30 1.10
C PRO A 55 -3.07 7.04 1.97
N GLY A 56 -2.38 5.99 1.50
CA GLY A 56 -1.73 5.10 2.47
C GLY A 56 -0.89 5.98 3.42
N PRO A 57 -0.68 5.56 4.68
CA PRO A 57 0.02 6.38 5.66
C PRO A 57 1.28 6.96 5.02
N LEU A 58 1.42 8.29 5.10
CA LEU A 58 2.59 9.02 4.59
C LEU A 58 3.82 8.24 5.03
N ALA A 59 4.69 7.87 4.09
CA ALA A 59 5.91 7.14 4.39
C ALA A 59 6.60 7.82 5.57
N GLU A 60 6.58 7.16 6.73
CA GLU A 60 7.19 7.73 7.92
C GLU A 60 8.70 7.83 7.68
N GLU A 61 9.35 8.89 8.21
CA GLU A 61 10.80 8.99 8.21
C GLU A 61 11.38 7.70 8.83
N GLY A 62 12.10 6.90 8.05
CA GLY A 62 12.68 5.64 8.51
C GLY A 62 12.35 4.38 7.69
N ALA A 63 11.72 4.50 6.51
CA ALA A 63 11.50 3.36 5.62
C ALA A 63 12.81 2.58 5.35
N VAL A 64 12.76 1.26 5.52
CA VAL A 64 13.89 0.37 5.28
C VAL A 64 13.84 -0.06 3.82
N TRP A 65 14.88 0.26 3.06
CA TRP A 65 15.03 -0.11 1.66
C TRP A 65 15.91 -1.35 1.51
N ARG A 66 15.52 -2.24 0.60
CA ARG A 66 16.31 -3.42 0.26
C ARG A 66 16.27 -3.68 -1.23
N ASN A 67 17.40 -4.15 -1.74
CA ASN A 67 17.51 -4.65 -3.11
C ASN A 67 16.61 -5.87 -3.30
N ILE A 68 15.93 -5.94 -4.46
CA ILE A 68 15.01 -7.04 -4.74
C ILE A 68 15.76 -8.31 -5.19
N GLY A 69 16.89 -8.16 -5.88
CA GLY A 69 17.68 -9.28 -6.41
C GLY A 69 16.95 -10.08 -7.49
N VAL A 70 17.19 -11.39 -7.54
CA VAL A 70 16.47 -12.30 -8.45
C VAL A 70 15.11 -12.65 -7.86
N PHE A 71 14.04 -12.39 -8.61
CA PHE A 71 12.67 -12.59 -8.18
C PHE A 71 12.16 -14.02 -8.43
N LEU A 72 10.94 -14.31 -7.95
CA LEU A 72 10.29 -15.63 -8.03
C LEU A 72 10.13 -16.17 -9.46
N ASP A 73 9.98 -15.28 -10.45
CA ASP A 73 9.88 -15.63 -11.87
C ASP A 73 11.24 -15.68 -12.58
N GLN A 74 12.34 -15.72 -11.82
CA GLN A 74 13.73 -15.71 -12.28
C GLN A 74 14.17 -14.40 -12.95
N SER A 75 13.34 -13.34 -12.92
CA SER A 75 13.75 -12.02 -13.40
C SER A 75 14.79 -11.41 -12.47
N ASP A 76 15.86 -10.85 -13.05
CA ASP A 76 16.83 -10.04 -12.31
C ASP A 76 16.28 -8.63 -12.08
N LEU A 77 15.94 -8.34 -10.83
CA LEU A 77 15.43 -7.05 -10.37
C LEU A 77 16.47 -6.27 -9.56
N SER A 78 17.77 -6.61 -9.66
CA SER A 78 18.83 -6.02 -8.84
C SER A 78 19.05 -4.52 -9.07
N GLN A 79 18.49 -3.95 -10.14
CA GLN A 79 18.49 -2.50 -10.39
C GLN A 79 17.39 -1.75 -9.61
N TYR A 80 16.55 -2.46 -8.86
CA TYR A 80 15.42 -1.89 -8.13
C TYR A 80 15.48 -2.23 -6.63
N GLU A 81 14.97 -1.31 -5.84
CA GLU A 81 14.77 -1.49 -4.40
C GLU A 81 13.29 -1.37 -4.05
N VAL A 82 12.89 -2.10 -3.02
CA VAL A 82 11.56 -2.02 -2.42
C VAL A 82 11.72 -1.69 -0.94
N SER A 83 10.84 -0.82 -0.44
CA SER A 83 10.77 -0.48 0.98
C SER A 83 9.83 -1.40 1.74
N ASP A 84 10.04 -1.50 3.05
CA ASP A 84 9.15 -2.19 3.98
C ASP A 84 7.75 -1.54 4.05
N GLN A 85 7.58 -0.33 3.51
CA GLN A 85 6.32 0.42 3.46
C GLN A 85 5.56 0.26 2.13
N GLY A 86 6.14 -0.40 1.12
CA GLY A 86 5.49 -0.63 -0.17
C GLY A 86 5.81 0.38 -1.27
N ASP A 87 6.80 1.25 -1.08
CA ASP A 87 7.39 2.04 -2.18
C ASP A 87 8.44 1.25 -2.95
N VAL A 88 8.61 1.57 -4.23
CA VAL A 88 9.63 1.00 -5.14
C VAL A 88 10.44 2.13 -5.76
N ARG A 89 11.76 1.98 -5.87
CA ARG A 89 12.66 2.97 -6.48
C ARG A 89 13.72 2.32 -7.37
N ASP A 90 14.32 3.13 -8.23
CA ASP A 90 15.56 2.75 -8.91
C ASP A 90 16.72 2.73 -7.91
N ALA A 91 17.54 1.69 -7.91
CA ALA A 91 18.64 1.55 -6.96
C ALA A 91 19.78 2.54 -7.23
N THR A 92 19.94 3.00 -8.47
CA THR A 92 21.05 3.88 -8.87
C THR A 92 20.68 5.34 -8.71
N SER A 93 19.49 5.75 -9.19
CA SER A 93 19.07 7.15 -9.10
C SER A 93 18.28 7.46 -7.83
N GLU A 94 17.87 6.44 -7.07
CA GLU A 94 16.96 6.53 -5.92
C GLU A 94 15.58 7.15 -6.24
N GLU A 95 15.29 7.35 -7.53
CA GLU A 95 14.02 7.91 -7.98
C GLU A 95 12.87 6.92 -7.76
N LYS A 96 11.83 7.39 -7.08
CA LYS A 96 10.64 6.56 -6.83
C LYS A 96 9.93 6.22 -8.13
N ARG A 97 9.51 4.97 -8.25
CA ARG A 97 8.71 4.47 -9.36
C ARG A 97 7.25 4.79 -9.13
N PHE A 98 6.54 5.09 -10.21
CA PHE A 98 5.10 5.29 -10.17
C PHE A 98 4.38 3.96 -9.89
N LEU A 99 3.57 3.98 -8.84
CA LEU A 99 2.69 2.88 -8.49
C LEU A 99 1.32 3.08 -9.16
N ASN A 100 0.74 1.98 -9.62
CA ASN A 100 -0.54 1.92 -10.31
C ASN A 100 -1.44 0.90 -9.63
N PHE A 101 -2.71 0.86 -10.01
CA PHE A 101 -3.70 -0.05 -9.44
C PHE A 101 -4.30 -0.94 -10.52
N THR A 102 -4.50 -2.22 -10.20
CA THR A 102 -5.35 -3.09 -11.01
C THR A 102 -6.81 -2.71 -10.83
N ASN A 103 -7.69 -3.20 -11.72
CA ASN A 103 -9.14 -3.03 -11.57
C ASN A 103 -9.67 -3.63 -10.25
N ASP A 104 -8.96 -4.64 -9.72
CA ASP A 104 -9.29 -5.30 -8.46
C ASP A 104 -8.66 -4.61 -7.24
N GLY A 105 -8.02 -3.44 -7.41
CA GLY A 105 -7.48 -2.62 -6.31
C GLY A 105 -6.11 -3.03 -5.81
N TYR A 106 -5.41 -3.96 -6.46
CA TYR A 106 -4.03 -4.29 -6.09
C TYR A 106 -3.03 -3.28 -6.66
N VAL A 107 -2.04 -2.92 -5.85
CA VAL A 107 -0.96 -2.01 -6.28
C VAL A 107 0.09 -2.77 -7.08
N TYR A 108 0.50 -2.19 -8.22
CA TYR A 108 1.55 -2.71 -9.07
C TYR A 108 2.51 -1.62 -9.54
N VAL A 109 3.73 -2.02 -9.90
CA VAL A 109 4.77 -1.17 -10.50
C VAL A 109 5.16 -1.71 -11.87
N GLN A 110 5.55 -0.81 -12.78
CA GLN A 110 6.16 -1.17 -14.06
C GLN A 110 7.67 -0.97 -14.02
N MET A 111 8.39 -2.04 -14.36
CA MET A 111 9.84 -2.12 -14.31
C MET A 111 10.39 -2.64 -15.64
N THR A 112 11.54 -2.13 -16.07
CA THR A 112 12.15 -2.50 -17.35
C THR A 112 13.25 -3.53 -17.10
N ILE A 113 13.03 -4.77 -17.54
CA ILE A 113 13.99 -5.87 -17.39
C ILE A 113 14.50 -6.25 -18.77
N ASN A 114 15.80 -6.18 -18.99
CA ASN A 114 16.44 -6.50 -20.28
C ASN A 114 15.78 -5.77 -21.48
N GLY A 115 15.40 -4.50 -21.28
CA GLY A 115 14.72 -3.68 -22.29
C GLY A 115 13.21 -3.90 -22.41
N PHE A 116 12.62 -4.83 -21.65
CA PHE A 116 11.18 -5.11 -21.69
C PHE A 116 10.46 -4.60 -20.45
N LEU A 117 9.36 -3.88 -20.65
CA LEU A 117 8.50 -3.40 -19.57
C LEU A 117 7.64 -4.55 -19.01
N ARG A 118 7.73 -4.80 -17.71
CA ARG A 118 6.99 -5.84 -16.98
C ARG A 118 6.24 -5.23 -15.80
N LYS A 119 5.11 -5.83 -15.45
CA LYS A 119 4.27 -5.44 -14.30
C LYS A 119 4.54 -6.37 -13.13
N TYR A 120 4.76 -5.82 -11.95
CA TYR A 120 4.93 -6.58 -10.70
C TYR A 120 4.01 -6.04 -9.62
N LEU A 121 3.37 -6.93 -8.87
CA LEU A 121 2.52 -6.58 -7.73
C LEU A 121 3.39 -6.17 -6.55
N VAL A 122 3.10 -5.01 -5.95
CA VAL A 122 3.94 -4.42 -4.90
C VAL A 122 3.97 -5.30 -3.64
N HIS A 123 2.82 -5.77 -3.15
CA HIS A 123 2.79 -6.67 -1.99
C HIS A 123 3.65 -7.93 -2.17
N ARG A 124 3.76 -8.46 -3.40
CA ARG A 124 4.63 -9.62 -3.67
C ARG A 124 6.10 -9.27 -3.61
N LEU A 125 6.48 -8.09 -4.11
CA LEU A 125 7.86 -7.59 -4.00
C LEU A 125 8.23 -7.40 -2.53
N VAL A 126 7.37 -6.72 -1.75
CA VAL A 126 7.60 -6.48 -0.32
C VAL A 126 7.70 -7.80 0.45
N ALA A 127 6.73 -8.71 0.29
CA ALA A 127 6.75 -9.99 1.00
C ALA A 127 7.96 -10.85 0.61
N TYR A 128 8.37 -10.83 -0.65
CA TYR A 128 9.57 -11.56 -1.09
C TYR A 128 10.85 -11.02 -0.46
N THR A 129 10.95 -9.70 -0.30
CA THR A 129 12.16 -9.04 0.19
C THR A 129 12.25 -8.97 1.72
N PHE A 130 11.12 -8.86 2.43
CA PHE A 130 11.09 -8.67 3.88
C PHE A 130 10.58 -9.88 4.66
N LEU A 131 9.80 -10.76 4.02
CA LEU A 131 9.18 -11.95 4.64
C LEU A 131 9.67 -13.23 3.96
N ARG A 132 10.95 -13.25 3.55
CA ARG A 132 11.52 -14.34 2.73
C ARG A 132 11.53 -15.67 3.47
N ASP A 133 11.75 -15.66 4.77
CA ASP A 133 11.85 -16.86 5.60
C ASP A 133 10.52 -17.62 5.70
N ASP A 134 9.39 -16.93 5.49
CA ASP A 134 8.04 -17.51 5.54
C ASP A 134 7.57 -18.05 4.17
N TYR A 135 8.32 -17.80 3.10
CA TYR A 135 7.98 -18.25 1.75
C TYR A 135 8.22 -19.76 1.59
N ASP A 136 7.19 -20.47 1.16
CA ASP A 136 7.25 -21.88 0.77
C ASP A 136 6.58 -22.03 -0.60
N ALA A 137 7.33 -22.45 -1.61
CA ALA A 137 6.83 -22.56 -2.98
C ALA A 137 5.69 -23.57 -3.12
N ASP A 138 5.71 -24.64 -2.32
CA ASP A 138 4.79 -25.76 -2.39
C ASP A 138 3.55 -25.51 -1.53
N ASN A 139 3.73 -24.82 -0.39
CA ASN A 139 2.66 -24.67 0.60
C ASN A 139 2.23 -23.22 0.87
N LYS A 140 3.07 -22.20 0.66
CA LYS A 140 2.78 -20.79 1.04
C LYS A 140 3.27 -19.79 -0.02
N ASN A 141 2.66 -19.87 -1.20
CA ASN A 141 3.04 -19.06 -2.37
C ASN A 141 2.08 -17.90 -2.68
N ILE A 142 1.07 -17.66 -1.84
CA ILE A 142 0.14 -16.53 -1.97
C ILE A 142 0.42 -15.52 -0.86
N VAL A 143 0.42 -14.23 -1.19
CA VAL A 143 0.51 -13.16 -0.21
C VAL A 143 -0.89 -12.67 0.13
N ASN A 144 -1.19 -12.56 1.43
CA ASN A 144 -2.45 -12.04 1.94
C ASN A 144 -2.24 -10.77 2.78
N HIS A 145 -3.12 -9.79 2.60
CA HIS A 145 -3.21 -8.59 3.42
C HIS A 145 -3.99 -8.88 4.70
N ILE A 146 -3.37 -8.68 5.87
CA ILE A 146 -3.93 -9.02 7.18
C ILE A 146 -5.20 -8.20 7.46
N ASN A 147 -5.16 -6.90 7.18
CA ASN A 147 -6.32 -5.99 7.31
C ASN A 147 -7.31 -6.07 6.14
N SER A 148 -7.08 -6.94 5.14
CA SER A 148 -7.86 -7.03 3.89
C SER A 148 -7.86 -5.77 2.99
N GLU A 149 -7.01 -4.79 3.27
CA GLU A 149 -6.82 -3.58 2.46
C GLU A 149 -5.71 -3.81 1.43
N ARG A 150 -6.08 -3.92 0.15
CA ARG A 150 -5.19 -4.34 -0.95
C ARG A 150 -4.13 -3.29 -1.34
N ASP A 151 -4.30 -2.06 -0.85
CA ASP A 151 -3.41 -0.93 -1.04
C ASP A 151 -2.44 -0.69 0.12
N ASP A 152 -2.67 -1.32 1.29
CA ASP A 152 -1.73 -1.32 2.42
C ASP A 152 -0.66 -2.41 2.23
N ASN A 153 0.37 -2.08 1.45
CA ASN A 153 1.46 -3.00 1.11
C ASN A 153 2.63 -2.98 2.11
N ARG A 154 2.44 -2.44 3.33
CA ARG A 154 3.48 -2.47 4.35
C ARG A 154 3.78 -3.91 4.74
N SER A 155 5.05 -4.26 4.89
CA SER A 155 5.53 -5.60 5.24
C SER A 155 4.82 -6.18 6.47
N VAL A 156 4.58 -5.34 7.49
CA VAL A 156 3.86 -5.69 8.73
C VAL A 156 2.40 -6.09 8.51
N ASN A 157 1.80 -5.68 7.38
CA ASN A 157 0.42 -6.00 7.01
C ASN A 157 0.32 -7.19 6.04
N LEU A 158 1.45 -7.80 5.66
CA LEU A 158 1.50 -8.90 4.70
C LEU A 158 1.89 -10.21 5.37
N LYS A 159 1.40 -11.33 4.82
CA LYS A 159 1.85 -12.67 5.19
C LYS A 159 1.78 -13.62 3.99
N TRP A 160 2.69 -14.59 3.94
CA TRP A 160 2.56 -15.74 3.04
C TRP A 160 1.51 -16.71 3.58
N CYS A 161 0.68 -17.22 2.69
CA CYS A 161 -0.40 -18.15 3.00
C CYS A 161 -0.53 -19.22 1.91
N SER A 162 -1.09 -20.36 2.29
CA SER A 162 -1.44 -21.45 1.39
C SER A 162 -2.69 -21.14 0.57
N GLN A 163 -2.86 -21.83 -0.55
CA GLN A 163 -4.11 -21.78 -1.33
C GLN A 163 -5.34 -22.16 -0.50
N GLN A 164 -5.21 -23.13 0.40
CA GLN A 164 -6.32 -23.53 1.29
C GLN A 164 -6.67 -22.44 2.30
N GLU A 165 -5.69 -21.82 2.95
CA GLU A 165 -5.91 -20.72 3.90
C GLU A 165 -6.52 -19.49 3.21
N ASN A 166 -6.07 -19.17 1.99
CA ASN A 166 -6.59 -18.05 1.21
C ASN A 166 -8.08 -18.25 0.83
N MET A 167 -8.48 -19.47 0.47
CA MET A 167 -9.89 -19.79 0.19
C MET A 167 -10.80 -19.70 1.42
N VAL A 168 -10.27 -20.01 2.61
CA VAL A 168 -11.01 -19.92 3.87
C VAL A 168 -11.20 -18.45 4.28
N HIS A 169 -10.17 -17.62 4.14
CA HIS A 169 -10.26 -16.17 4.38
C HIS A 169 -11.20 -15.47 3.39
N ALA A 170 -11.18 -15.83 2.09
CA ALA A 170 -12.07 -15.27 1.08
C ALA A 170 -13.57 -15.60 1.31
N ARG A 171 -13.88 -16.60 2.15
CA ARG A 171 -15.25 -17.04 2.47
C ARG A 171 -15.77 -16.55 3.83
N GLY A 172 -15.01 -15.73 4.56
CA GLY A 172 -15.47 -15.15 5.82
C GLY A 172 -15.60 -16.14 6.98
N VAL A 173 -14.89 -17.28 6.95
CA VAL A 173 -14.84 -18.19 8.09
C VAL A 173 -13.58 -17.88 8.89
N LEU A 174 -13.76 -17.11 9.96
CA LEU A 174 -12.76 -16.90 11.01
C LEU A 174 -12.53 -18.27 11.69
N THR A 175 -11.54 -19.04 11.24
CA THR A 175 -11.22 -20.32 11.88
C THR A 175 -10.59 -20.03 13.25
N VAL A 176 -11.36 -20.32 14.30
CA VAL A 176 -10.86 -20.43 15.68
C VAL A 176 -9.73 -21.46 15.68
N VAL A 177 -8.51 -21.01 16.00
CA VAL A 177 -7.35 -21.90 16.13
C VAL A 177 -7.55 -22.73 17.39
N PHE A 178 -7.90 -24.01 17.24
CA PHE A 178 -7.81 -24.96 18.35
C PHE A 178 -6.33 -25.31 18.53
N TYR A 179 -5.71 -24.77 19.60
CA TYR A 179 -4.47 -25.32 20.12
C TYR A 179 -4.77 -26.70 20.70
N GLY A 180 -4.47 -27.74 19.92
CA GLY A 180 -4.43 -29.11 20.42
C GLY A 180 -3.18 -29.31 21.28
N SER A 181 -3.33 -29.12 22.59
CA SER A 181 -2.44 -29.69 23.58
C SER A 181 -2.64 -31.21 23.60
N ALA A 182 -1.67 -31.95 23.07
CA ALA A 182 -1.50 -33.36 23.39
C ALA A 182 -0.35 -33.46 24.40
N GLN A 183 -0.71 -33.47 25.68
CA GLN A 183 0.07 -34.14 26.71
C GLN A 183 -0.35 -35.61 26.79
N SER A 184 0.61 -36.41 27.29
CA SER A 184 0.59 -37.82 27.70
C SER A 184 0.81 -38.86 26.60
#